data_AF-A0A940PEX2-F1
#
_entry.id   AF-A0A940PEX2-F1
#
_cell.length_a   1.000
_cell.length_b   1.000
_cell.length_c   1.000
_cell.angle_alpha   90.00
_cell.angle_beta   90.00
_cell.angle_gamma   90.00
#
_symmetry.space_group_name_H-M   'P 1'
#
loop_
_entity.id
_entity.type
_entity.pdbx_description
1 polymer ?
#
loop_
_entity_poly.entity_id
_entity_poly.type
_entity_poly.pdbx_seq_one_letter_code
_entity_poly.pdbx_strand_id
1 'polypeptide(L)' 'HQEQIEFENTEEFKELAKNRYMIEAKNSEIKNRHGYATSQSDGLFGMTVQAATTLFVTNLKRIMTLMNE' A
#
# COMPACT_ATOMS: atom_id res chain seq x y z
N HIS A 1 -9.16 -25.66 1.14
CA HIS A 1 -9.96 -25.05 0.06
C HIS A 1 -11.37 -24.73 0.54
N GLN A 2 -12.08 -25.67 1.17
CA GLN A 2 -13.42 -25.44 1.74
C GLN A 2 -13.44 -24.29 2.76
N GLU A 3 -12.53 -24.27 3.73
CA GLU A 3 -12.42 -23.20 4.74
C GLU A 3 -12.16 -21.81 4.14
N GLN A 4 -11.37 -21.74 3.07
CA GLN A 4 -11.10 -20.48 2.38
C GLN A 4 -12.37 -19.96 1.67
N ILE A 5 -13.12 -20.85 1.01
CA ILE A 5 -14.39 -20.49 0.37
C ILE A 5 -15.40 -20.02 1.42
N GLU A 6 -15.47 -20.69 2.58
CA GLU A 6 -16.34 -20.29 3.67
C GLU A 6 -15.97 -18.91 4.22
N PHE A 7 -14.67 -18.63 4.40
CA PHE A 7 -14.18 -17.32 4.80
C PHE A 7 -14.46 -16.23 3.76
N GLU A 8 -14.20 -16.48 2.47
CA GLU A 8 -14.43 -15.52 1.38
C GLU A 8 -15.92 -15.18 1.21
N ASN A 9 -16.82 -16.08 1.64
CA ASN A 9 -18.26 -15.85 1.64
C ASN A 9 -18.78 -15.05 2.84
N THR A 10 -17.96 -14.83 3.86
CA THR A 10 -18.34 -13.99 5.01
C THR A 10 -18.59 -12.55 4.58
N GLU A 11 -19.53 -11.88 5.25
CA GLU A 11 -19.79 -10.46 4.98
C GLU A 11 -18.59 -9.58 5.35
N GLU A 12 -17.85 -9.93 6.41
CA GLU A 12 -16.60 -9.26 6.78
C GLU A 12 -15.60 -9.26 5.61
N PHE A 13 -15.36 -10.43 5.01
CA PHE A 13 -14.45 -10.53 3.88
C PHE A 13 -14.92 -9.70 2.68
N LYS A 14 -16.21 -9.75 2.35
CA LYS A 14 -16.77 -8.99 1.23
C LYS A 14 -16.64 -7.48 1.44
N GLU A 15 -16.88 -6.99 2.65
CA GLU A 15 -16.70 -5.57 2.97
C GLU A 15 -15.22 -5.14 2.90
N LEU A 16 -14.30 -5.96 3.40
CA LEU A 16 -12.87 -5.69 3.26
C LEU A 16 -12.43 -5.72 1.79
N ALA A 17 -12.93 -6.67 1.00
CA ALA A 17 -12.62 -6.82 -0.41
C ALA A 17 -13.09 -5.60 -1.23
N LYS A 18 -14.25 -5.01 -0.93
CA LYS A 18 -14.73 -3.77 -1.57
C LYS A 18 -13.77 -2.60 -1.38
N ASN A 19 -13.02 -2.55 -0.28
CA ASN A 19 -12.07 -1.48 0.00
C ASN A 19 -10.68 -1.69 -0.64
N ARG A 20 -10.44 -2.87 -1.23
CA ARG A 20 -9.14 -3.28 -1.76
C ARG A 20 -8.62 -2.38 -2.89
N TYR A 21 -9.50 -1.87 -3.75
CA TYR A 21 -9.09 -1.03 -4.87
C TYR A 21 -8.35 0.24 -4.41
N MET A 22 -8.70 0.81 -3.26
CA MET A 22 -8.03 1.98 -2.69
C MET A 22 -6.59 1.65 -2.27
N ILE A 23 -6.41 0.48 -1.65
CA ILE A 23 -5.11 -0.02 -1.20
C ILE A 23 -4.21 -0.34 -2.40
N GLU A 24 -4.76 -1.01 -3.42
CA GLU A 24 -4.02 -1.36 -4.64
C GLU A 24 -3.59 -0.13 -5.44
N ALA A 25 -4.46 0.88 -5.55
CA ALA A 25 -4.10 2.15 -6.16
C ALA A 25 -2.93 2.81 -5.43
N LYS A 26 -2.96 2.86 -4.09
CA LYS A 26 -1.87 3.43 -3.30
C LYS A 26 -0.57 2.63 -3.42
N ASN A 27 -0.66 1.31 -3.40
CA ASN A 27 0.50 0.42 -3.59
C ASN A 27 1.12 0.58 -4.98
N SER A 28 0.29 0.72 -6.02
CA SER A 28 0.76 0.99 -7.39
C SER A 28 1.46 2.34 -7.48
N GLU A 29 0.91 3.38 -6.85
CA GLU A 29 1.56 4.69 -6.76
C GLU A 29 2.94 4.59 -6.10
N ILE A 30 3.01 4.00 -4.89
CA ILE A 30 4.25 3.87 -4.11
C ILE A 30 5.31 3.09 -4.91
N LYS A 31 4.93 1.96 -5.51
CA LYS A 31 5.84 1.09 -6.27
C LYS A 31 6.34 1.75 -7.55
N ASN A 32 5.43 2.27 -8.36
CA ASN A 32 5.73 2.70 -9.73
C ASN A 32 6.15 4.17 -9.81
N ARG A 33 5.48 5.07 -9.07
CA ARG A 33 5.73 6.52 -9.15
C ARG A 33 6.83 6.97 -8.20
N HIS A 34 6.99 6.27 -7.07
CA HIS A 34 7.98 6.63 -6.03
C HIS A 34 9.09 5.58 -5.86
N GLY A 35 9.22 4.66 -6.82
CA GLY A 35 10.39 3.78 -6.94
C GLY A 35 10.50 2.67 -5.90
N TYR A 36 9.47 2.43 -5.08
CA TYR A 36 9.51 1.40 -4.04
C TYR A 36 9.58 -0.04 -4.60
N ALA A 37 9.26 -0.23 -5.88
CA ALA A 37 9.38 -1.55 -6.53
C ALA A 37 10.82 -2.07 -6.57
N THR A 38 11.83 -1.19 -6.50
CA THR A 38 13.25 -1.55 -6.61
C THR A 38 13.95 -1.30 -5.28
N SER A 39 14.62 -2.33 -4.75
CA SER A 39 15.43 -2.17 -3.54
C SER A 39 16.63 -1.27 -3.82
N GLN A 40 16.87 -0.29 -2.96
CA GLN A 40 18.03 0.62 -3.03
C GLN A 40 19.21 0.13 -2.18
N SER A 41 19.02 -0.94 -1.42
CA SER A 41 20.00 -1.46 -0.47
C SER A 41 19.79 -2.94 -0.23
N ASP A 42 20.85 -3.63 0.17
CA ASP A 42 20.74 -5.02 0.61
C ASP A 42 20.29 -5.13 2.08
N GLY A 43 19.51 -6.16 2.36
CA GLY A 43 19.12 -6.53 3.72
C GLY A 43 17.91 -5.78 4.29
N LEU A 44 17.33 -6.37 5.34
CA LEU A 44 16.07 -5.93 5.95
C LEU A 44 16.14 -4.49 6.48
N PHE A 45 17.29 -4.09 7.04
CA PHE A 45 17.45 -2.75 7.60
C PHE A 45 17.26 -1.66 6.55
N GLY A 46 17.98 -1.75 5.42
CA GLY A 46 17.90 -0.76 4.37
C GLY A 46 16.53 -0.75 3.68
N MET A 47 15.92 -1.92 3.49
CA MET A 47 14.53 -2.03 3.02
C MET A 47 13.52 -1.37 3.98
N THR A 48 13.76 -1.46 5.30
CA THR A 48 12.90 -0.84 6.32
C THR A 48 12.99 0.68 6.26
N VAL A 49 14.21 1.22 6.14
CA VAL A 49 14.43 2.67 5.94
C VAL A 49 13.76 3.13 4.65
N GLN A 50 13.99 2.44 3.53
CA GLN A 50 13.36 2.77 2.25
C GLN A 50 11.82 2.77 2.33
N ALA A 51 11.24 1.76 2.97
CA ALA A 51 9.79 1.66 3.16
C ALA A 51 9.25 2.84 3.98
N ALA A 52 9.86 3.11 5.14
CA ALA A 52 9.44 4.19 6.03
C ALA A 52 9.54 5.56 5.35
N THR A 53 10.67 5.86 4.70
CA THR A 53 10.88 7.12 3.99
C THR A 53 9.89 7.30 2.84
N THR A 54 9.68 6.26 2.02
CA THR A 54 8.77 6.35 0.87
C THR A 54 7.33 6.58 1.34
N LEU A 55 6.86 5.81 2.33
CA LEU A 55 5.52 5.99 2.89
C LEU A 55 5.33 7.39 3.46
N PHE A 56 6.30 7.89 4.23
CA PHE A 56 6.25 9.22 4.83
C PHE A 56 6.16 10.33 3.76
N VAL A 57 7.08 10.33 2.79
CA VAL A 57 7.13 11.36 1.74
C VAL A 57 5.88 11.35 0.86
N THR A 58 5.37 10.17 0.50
CA THR A 58 4.16 10.07 -0.35
C THR A 58 2.91 10.58 0.36
N ASN A 59 2.81 10.36 1.67
CA ASN A 59 1.72 10.91 2.48
C ASN A 59 1.84 12.43 2.64
N LEU A 60 3.05 12.96 2.88
CA LEU A 60 3.28 14.40 2.92
C LEU A 60 2.88 15.08 1.61
N LYS A 61 3.29 14.52 0.46
CA LYS A 61 2.91 15.04 -0.86
C LYS A 61 1.38 15.09 -1.04
N ARG A 62 0.67 14.07 -0.58
CA ARG A 62 -0.80 14.02 -0.67
C ARG A 62 -1.45 15.11 0.19
N ILE A 63 -1.00 15.28 1.43
CA ILE A 63 -1.50 16.33 2.34
C ILE A 63 -1.28 17.71 1.72
N MET A 64 -0.07 17.99 1.22
CA MET A 64 0.23 19.27 0.58
C MET A 64 -0.63 19.51 -0.67
N THR A 65 -0.92 18.48 -1.45
CA THR A 65 -1.83 18.60 -2.61
C THR A 65 -3.24 18.98 -2.16
N LEU A 66 -3.79 18.28 -1.16
CA LEU A 66 -5.11 18.55 -0.60
C LEU A 66 -5.23 19.93 0.06
N MET A 67 -4.14 20.46 0.62
CA MET A 67 -4.11 21.82 1.19
C MET A 67 -4.12 22.93 0.13
N ASN A 68 -3.73 22.60 -1.11
CA ASN A 68 -3.66 23.52 -2.23
C ASN A 68 -4.87 23.39 -3.19
N GLU A 69 -5.78 22.46 -2.92
CA GLU A 69 -7.08 22.30 -3.58
C GLU A 69 -8.13 23.20 -2.88
#